data_AF-A0A7R9LUS4-F1
#
_entry.id   AF-A0A7R9LUS4-F1
#
_cell.length_a   1.000
_cell.length_b   1.000
_cell.length_c   1.000
_cell.angle_alpha   90.00
_cell.angle_beta   90.00
_cell.angle_gamma   90.00
#
_symmetry.space_group_name_H-M   'P 1'
#
loop_
_entity.id
_entity.type
_entity.pdbx_description
1 polymer ?
#
loop_
_entity_poly.entity_id
_entity_poly.type
_entity_poly.pdbx_seq_one_letter_code
_entity_poly.pdbx_strand_id
1 'polypeptide(L)'
;GKTKRVISIGDLEICIFTPDDSHQSIVRAAKHLCCQSAPIDQNMITEYLKKSYSFPDPELLISFGGSPSVYGYPLWQLRLTEMYFLPTLRDIQFDDFYEILDKYSRCEQRCGK
;
A
#
# COMPACT_ATOMS: atom_id res chain seq x y z
N GLY A 1 15.89 11.09 -10.34
CA GLY A 1 15.88 9.65 -10.01
C GLY A 1 15.17 9.49 -8.68
N LYS A 2 14.17 8.61 -8.59
CA LYS A 2 13.41 8.43 -7.34
C LYS A 2 14.22 7.53 -6.41
N THR A 3 14.81 8.11 -5.37
CA THR A 3 15.46 7.35 -4.30
C THR A 3 14.36 6.59 -3.54
N LYS A 4 14.24 5.29 -3.84
CA LYS A 4 13.47 4.34 -3.04
C LYS A 4 14.11 4.33 -1.64
N ARG A 5 13.41 4.85 -0.63
CA ARG A 5 13.91 4.91 0.75
C ARG A 5 13.52 3.62 1.46
N VAL A 6 14.29 2.57 1.19
CA VAL A 6 14.19 1.28 1.88
C VAL A 6 15.30 1.22 2.93
N ILE A 7 14.95 0.86 4.16
CA ILE A 7 15.88 0.66 5.27
C ILE A 7 15.75 -0.79 5.72
N SER A 8 16.86 -1.52 5.77
CA SER A 8 16.87 -2.93 6.20
C SER A 8 17.51 -3.05 7.58
N ILE A 9 16.85 -3.77 8.49
CA ILE A 9 17.30 -4.05 9.86
C ILE A 9 17.17 -5.56 10.10
N GLY A 10 18.24 -6.32 9.88
CA GLY A 10 18.16 -7.78 9.85
C GLY A 10 17.22 -8.24 8.73
N ASP A 11 16.23 -9.06 9.07
CA ASP A 11 15.19 -9.53 8.15
C ASP A 11 14.02 -8.54 7.98
N LEU A 12 14.03 -7.40 8.69
CA LEU A 12 13.00 -6.37 8.59
C LEU A 12 13.31 -5.37 7.47
N GLU A 13 12.37 -5.18 6.55
CA GLU A 13 12.43 -4.12 5.53
C GLU A 13 11.42 -3.02 5.82
N ILE A 14 11.91 -1.77 5.89
CA ILE A 14 11.10 -0.57 6.11
C ILE A 14 11.10 0.24 4.82
N CYS A 15 9.95 0.36 4.18
CA CYS A 15 9.77 1.18 2.97
C CYS A 15 9.06 2.49 3.29
N ILE A 16 9.67 3.62 2.93
CA ILE A 16 9.09 4.96 3.14
C ILE A 16 8.49 5.49 1.84
N PHE A 17 7.19 5.80 1.87
CA PHE A 17 6.44 6.37 0.74
C PHE A 17 6.13 7.84 0.91
N THR A 18 5.93 8.53 -0.21
CA THR A 18 5.32 9.85 -0.26
C THR A 18 4.05 9.82 -1.11
N PRO A 19 3.19 10.86 -1.07
CA PRO A 19 2.03 10.94 -1.96
C PRO A 19 2.38 10.83 -3.46
N ASP A 20 3.60 11.20 -3.86
CA ASP A 20 4.11 11.03 -5.23
C ASP A 20 4.36 9.56 -5.63
N ASP A 21 4.25 8.64 -4.69
CA ASP A 21 4.34 7.21 -4.94
C ASP A 21 2.97 6.58 -5.19
N SER A 22 1.85 7.27 -4.99
CA SER A 22 0.53 6.78 -5.40
C SER A 22 0.14 7.26 -6.80
N HIS A 23 -0.62 8.35 -6.93
CA HIS A 23 -1.21 8.75 -8.20
C HIS A 23 -0.16 8.94 -9.32
N GLN A 24 0.99 9.49 -8.99
CA GLN A 24 2.06 9.69 -9.97
C GLN A 24 2.70 8.38 -10.46
N SER A 25 2.63 7.28 -9.71
CA SER A 25 3.11 5.98 -10.22
C SER A 25 2.18 5.45 -11.32
N ILE A 26 0.87 5.61 -11.14
CA ILE A 26 -0.15 5.24 -12.12
C ILE A 26 0.00 6.09 -13.39
N VAL A 27 0.21 7.41 -13.25
CA VAL A 27 0.46 8.30 -14.39
C VAL A 27 1.69 7.86 -15.17
N ARG A 28 2.77 7.45 -14.49
CA ARG A 28 3.98 6.93 -15.16
C ARG A 28 3.71 5.60 -15.85
N ALA A 29 2.97 4.70 -15.21
CA ALA A 29 2.56 3.42 -15.80
C ALA A 29 1.75 3.65 -17.09
N ALA A 30 0.74 4.50 -17.04
CA ALA A 30 -0.08 4.84 -18.20
C ALA A 30 0.76 5.43 -19.34
N LYS A 31 1.63 6.41 -19.06
CA LYS A 31 2.53 6.99 -20.06
C LYS A 31 3.44 5.94 -20.71
N HIS A 32 4.00 5.05 -19.90
CA HIS A 32 4.88 3.98 -20.39
C HIS A 32 4.11 2.98 -21.28
N LEU A 33 2.94 2.53 -20.84
CA LEU A 33 2.15 1.52 -21.53
C LEU A 33 1.54 2.03 -22.83
N CYS A 34 1.12 3.31 -22.88
CA CYS A 34 0.64 3.93 -24.13
C CYS A 34 1.67 3.94 -25.26
N CYS A 35 2.97 3.86 -24.95
CA CYS A 35 4.03 3.82 -25.96
C CYS A 35 4.25 2.43 -26.58
N GLN A 36 3.61 1.37 -26.05
CA GLN A 36 3.93 -0.02 -26.43
C GLN A 36 3.12 -0.57 -27.62
N SER A 37 2.26 0.25 -28.26
CA SER A 37 1.42 -0.13 -29.42
C SER A 37 0.67 -1.47 -29.28
N ALA A 38 0.36 -1.86 -28.04
CA ALA A 38 -0.34 -3.08 -27.69
C ALA A 38 -1.60 -2.74 -26.87
N PRO A 39 -2.66 -3.58 -26.91
CA PRO A 39 -3.80 -3.43 -26.01
C PRO A 39 -3.34 -3.43 -24.56
N ILE A 40 -3.78 -2.44 -23.79
CA ILE A 40 -3.44 -2.32 -22.37
C ILE A 40 -4.44 -3.15 -21.56
N ASP A 41 -3.93 -4.05 -20.72
CA ASP A 41 -4.72 -4.80 -19.76
C ASP A 41 -4.30 -4.52 -18.30
N GLN A 42 -5.08 -5.05 -17.36
CA GLN A 42 -4.84 -4.89 -15.92
C GLN A 42 -3.51 -5.51 -15.46
N ASN A 43 -3.07 -6.60 -16.09
CA ASN A 43 -1.84 -7.29 -15.72
C ASN A 43 -0.63 -6.45 -16.07
N MET A 44 -0.63 -5.78 -17.23
CA MET A 44 0.44 -4.88 -17.62
C MET A 44 0.63 -3.72 -16.62
N ILE A 45 -0.47 -3.13 -16.15
CA ILE A 45 -0.42 -2.08 -15.11
C ILE A 45 0.11 -2.64 -13.80
N THR A 46 -0.40 -3.80 -13.38
CA THR A 46 -0.01 -4.47 -12.13
C THR A 46 1.48 -4.79 -12.13
N GLU A 47 2.01 -5.37 -13.21
CA GLU A 47 3.42 -5.73 -13.35
C GLU A 47 4.32 -4.49 -13.38
N TYR A 48 3.90 -3.42 -14.07
CA TYR A 48 4.65 -2.16 -14.06
C TYR A 48 4.76 -1.58 -12.64
N LEU A 49 3.64 -1.55 -11.91
CA LEU A 49 3.59 -1.02 -10.55
C LEU A 49 4.38 -1.91 -9.58
N LYS A 50 4.23 -3.24 -9.64
CA LYS A 50 5.02 -4.19 -8.83
C LYS A 50 6.52 -4.02 -9.02
N LYS A 51 6.99 -3.79 -10.25
CA LYS A 51 8.41 -3.49 -10.52
C LYS A 51 8.83 -2.12 -9.98
N SER A 52 7.91 -1.16 -9.95
CA SER A 52 8.17 0.18 -9.43
C SER A 52 8.28 0.17 -7.90
N TYR A 53 7.52 -0.69 -7.24
CA TYR A 53 7.58 -0.97 -5.81
C TYR A 53 8.59 -2.11 -5.53
N SER A 54 9.07 -2.27 -4.30
CA SER A 54 10.00 -3.38 -3.93
C SER A 54 9.43 -4.21 -2.79
N PHE A 55 8.13 -4.12 -2.58
CA PHE A 55 7.41 -4.71 -1.47
C PHE A 55 6.12 -5.34 -2.01
N PRO A 56 5.59 -6.37 -1.32
CA PRO A 56 4.32 -7.00 -1.69
C PRO A 56 3.14 -6.03 -1.46
N ASP A 57 1.98 -6.33 -2.04
CA ASP A 57 0.74 -5.62 -1.70
C ASP A 57 0.48 -5.78 -0.18
N PRO A 58 0.15 -4.69 0.55
CA PRO A 58 -0.02 -4.76 2.00
C PRO A 58 -1.30 -5.51 2.36
N GLU A 59 -1.23 -6.33 3.40
CA GLU A 59 -2.39 -7.08 3.89
C GLU A 59 -3.17 -6.34 4.99
N LEU A 60 -2.48 -5.48 5.75
CA LEU A 60 -3.01 -4.68 6.84
C LEU A 60 -2.57 -3.21 6.70
N LEU A 61 -3.53 -2.29 6.77
CA LEU A 61 -3.29 -0.85 6.85
C LEU A 61 -3.81 -0.33 8.19
N ILE A 62 -2.94 0.31 8.95
CA ILE A 62 -3.31 1.09 10.14
C ILE A 62 -3.11 2.56 9.80
N SER A 63 -4.21 3.30 9.68
CA SER A 63 -4.20 4.71 9.33
C SER A 63 -4.56 5.57 10.53
N PHE A 64 -3.77 6.61 10.76
CA PHE A 64 -3.95 7.54 11.87
C PHE A 64 -4.34 8.93 11.38
N GLY A 65 -5.45 9.47 11.89
CA GLY A 65 -5.84 10.86 11.67
C GLY A 65 -7.32 11.14 11.92
N GLY A 66 -7.67 12.43 11.98
CA GLY A 66 -9.03 12.88 12.35
C GLY A 66 -10.15 12.51 11.36
N SER A 67 -9.80 11.99 10.18
CA SER A 67 -10.75 11.50 9.18
C SER A 67 -10.24 10.20 8.56
N PRO A 68 -11.11 9.20 8.33
CA PRO A 68 -10.72 7.97 7.64
C PRO A 68 -10.17 8.27 6.24
N SER A 69 -8.88 8.01 6.03
CA SER A 69 -8.17 8.27 4.77
C SER A 69 -6.90 7.43 4.68
N VAL A 70 -6.45 7.14 3.47
CA VAL A 70 -5.17 6.46 3.20
C VAL A 70 -4.03 7.44 2.89
N TYR A 71 -4.28 8.76 2.98
CA TYR A 71 -3.28 9.82 2.91
C TYR A 71 -2.30 9.73 1.72
N GLY A 72 -2.79 9.28 0.57
CA GLY A 72 -1.99 9.15 -0.65
C GLY A 72 -1.10 7.91 -0.69
N TYR A 73 -1.40 6.88 0.10
CA TYR A 73 -0.81 5.55 -0.07
C TYR A 73 -1.18 4.96 -1.44
N PRO A 74 -0.31 4.14 -2.09
CA PRO A 74 -0.58 3.53 -3.39
C PRO A 74 -1.90 2.74 -3.47
N LEU A 75 -2.93 3.33 -4.09
CA LEU A 75 -4.28 2.79 -4.14
C LEU A 75 -4.38 1.43 -4.87
N TRP A 76 -3.60 1.22 -5.93
CA TRP A 76 -3.64 -0.01 -6.71
C TRP A 76 -3.23 -1.23 -5.86
N GLN A 77 -2.33 -1.03 -4.91
CA GLN A 77 -1.82 -2.04 -3.99
C GLN A 77 -2.83 -2.37 -2.88
N LEU A 78 -3.82 -1.51 -2.62
CA LEU A 78 -4.73 -1.63 -1.47
C LEU A 78 -5.96 -2.52 -1.70
N ARG A 79 -6.06 -3.20 -2.84
CA ARG A 79 -7.30 -3.87 -3.31
C ARG A 79 -7.86 -4.92 -2.32
N LEU A 80 -6.99 -5.59 -1.56
CA LEU A 80 -7.36 -6.62 -0.59
C LEU A 80 -6.81 -6.30 0.82
N THR A 81 -6.46 -5.06 1.08
CA THR A 81 -5.89 -4.65 2.37
C THR A 81 -6.99 -4.45 3.40
N GLU A 82 -6.88 -5.09 4.57
CA GLU A 82 -7.74 -4.81 5.72
C GLU A 82 -7.35 -3.45 6.32
N MET A 83 -8.32 -2.57 6.60
CA MET A 83 -8.04 -1.19 7.00
C MET A 83 -8.62 -0.85 8.38
N TYR A 84 -7.76 -0.39 9.28
CA TYR A 84 -8.14 0.17 10.58
C TYR A 84 -7.81 1.65 10.63
N PHE A 85 -8.79 2.48 10.99
CA PHE A 85 -8.64 3.93 11.10
C PHE A 85 -8.72 4.34 12.57
N LEU A 86 -7.67 4.98 13.06
CA LEU A 86 -7.57 5.51 14.42
C LEU A 86 -7.46 7.04 14.37
N PRO A 87 -8.04 7.76 15.35
CA PRO A 87 -8.08 9.23 15.31
C PRO A 87 -6.69 9.88 15.47
N THR A 88 -5.76 9.22 16.17
CA THR A 88 -4.43 9.76 16.48
C THR A 88 -3.43 8.63 16.75
N LEU A 89 -2.16 8.86 16.41
CA LEU A 89 -1.05 8.00 16.83
C LEU A 89 -0.61 8.30 18.28
N ARG A 90 -0.90 9.51 18.77
CA ARG A 90 -0.61 9.90 20.15
C ARG A 90 -1.42 8.99 21.09
N ASP A 91 -0.75 8.53 22.14
CA ASP A 91 -1.30 7.67 23.19
C ASP A 91 -1.65 6.24 22.79
N ILE A 92 -1.29 5.77 21.58
CA ILE A 92 -1.43 4.35 21.25
C ILE A 92 -0.57 3.49 22.19
N GLN A 93 -1.19 2.53 22.85
CA GLN A 93 -0.52 1.55 23.69
C GLN A 93 -0.28 0.25 22.93
N PHE A 94 0.57 -0.59 23.49
CA PHE A 94 0.82 -1.93 22.94
C PHE A 94 -0.48 -2.74 22.79
N ASP A 95 -1.38 -2.66 23.78
CA ASP A 95 -2.64 -3.39 23.76
C ASP A 95 -3.56 -2.94 22.61
N ASP A 96 -3.58 -1.65 22.26
CA ASP A 96 -4.33 -1.15 21.10
C ASP A 96 -3.79 -1.74 19.79
N PHE A 97 -2.47 -1.76 19.63
CA PHE A 97 -1.83 -2.36 18.47
C PHE A 97 -2.07 -3.87 18.40
N TYR A 98 -1.97 -4.56 19.54
CA TYR A 98 -2.25 -5.98 19.65
C TYR A 98 -3.71 -6.30 19.30
N GLU A 99 -4.68 -5.51 19.77
CA GLU A 99 -6.09 -5.70 19.45
C GLU A 99 -6.34 -5.57 17.93
N ILE A 100 -5.64 -4.66 17.25
CA ILE A 100 -5.72 -4.53 15.79
C ILE A 100 -5.19 -5.80 15.11
N LEU A 101 -4.03 -6.30 15.54
CA LEU A 101 -3.46 -7.54 14.99
C LEU A 101 -4.35 -8.75 15.24
N ASP A 102 -4.93 -8.85 16.43
CA ASP A 102 -5.83 -9.90 16.85
C ASP A 102 -7.13 -9.87 16.01
N LYS A 103 -7.69 -8.68 15.75
CA LYS A 103 -8.82 -8.50 14.82
C LYS A 103 -8.44 -8.90 13.40
N TYR A 104 -7.29 -8.45 12.90
CA TYR A 104 -6.80 -8.80 11.57
C TYR A 104 -6.60 -10.32 11.42
N SER A 105 -6.10 -11.01 12.45
CA SER A 105 -5.88 -12.46 12.43
C SER A 105 -7.16 -13.29 12.23
N ARG A 106 -8.32 -12.71 12.54
CA ARG A 106 -9.64 -13.30 12.35
C ARG A 106 -10.33 -12.83 11.06
N CYS A 107 -9.69 -11.96 10.27
CA CYS A 107 -10.28 -11.47 9.03
C CYS A 107 -10.43 -12.61 8.02
N GLU A 108 -11.65 -12.77 7.49
CA GLU A 108 -11.95 -13.71 6.41
C GLU A 108 -11.99 -12.98 5.06
N GLN A 109 -10.94 -13.13 4.26
CA GLN A 109 -10.92 -12.61 2.90
C GLN A 109 -11.70 -13.53 1.95
N ARG A 110 -12.90 -13.12 1.57
CA ARG A 110 -13.76 -13.90 0.65
C ARG A 110 -13.38 -13.75 -0.82
N CYS A 111 -12.53 -12.78 -1.16
CA CYS A 111 -11.97 -12.58 -2.50
C CYS A 111 -13.03 -12.61 -3.62
N GLY A 112 -14.25 -12.11 -3.35
CA GLY A 112 -15.36 -12.05 -4.30
C GLY A 112 -16.10 -13.38 -4.55
N LYS A 113 -15.91 -14.39 -3.70
CA LYS A 113 -16.70 -15.63 -3.68
C LYS A 113 -17.96 -15.50 -2.84
#